data_AF-A0A2G6J6Z9-F1
#
_entry.id   AF-A0A2G6J6Z9-F1
#
_cell.length_a   1.000
_cell.length_b   1.000
_cell.length_c   1.000
_cell.angle_alpha   90.00
_cell.angle_beta   90.00
_cell.angle_gamma   90.00
#
_symmetry.space_group_name_H-M   'P 1'
#
loop_
_entity.id
_entity.type
_entity.pdbx_description
1 polymer ?
#
loop_
_entity_poly.entity_id
_entity_poly.type
_entity_poly.pdbx_seq_one_letter_code
_entity_poly.pdbx_strand_id
1 'polypeptide(L)'
;MAAPASAHWRAATVAEPCGSYELVVDLKGEVVAAGLGFARTCRLAPEDLVGRPVTGYLRGPGLTAPYGQAANITIKTSAGDQPALALRTLDRDHLRITVLPTSGERARGGSRDDARRLHDVERLVAAVVHGICNPLTGIIGFASLSHLAPTARRRRYYLDQVATQAERARRLVSTLGAGVRQAPALDGTVDACETTARAVRGLRLQLEGHGISVDVALPPAAVWVTANDELLGDAVACFIRRGTLGLRRDYRAHEVAVSCRPQHAELPPAIRMAFSGCDIINDTLPGHLDPRQPSRSKSGPTLSDVELRAACDQLGQLGATLEIATSTDGEEVVVTLALSPATPPRQLDQTRTPVPLDILVIDDDVMMGELYSEVLAVSGHSVVSCRSLWAAREALRTQRFDAVIADLYLGDGTLPELWAEAAAAHPELRDRLIIVTGQRGDPRVRDWLSRGNLPVLTKPFTTTALLGRITELVS
;
A
#
# COMPACT_ATOMS: atom_id res chain seq x y z
N MET A 1 -18.03 29.38 29.15
CA MET A 1 -16.95 28.59 29.76
C MET A 1 -16.87 27.27 29.02
N ALA A 2 -15.90 27.14 28.13
CA ALA A 2 -15.66 25.90 27.38
C ALA A 2 -15.06 24.85 28.32
N ALA A 3 -15.60 23.64 28.31
CA ALA A 3 -14.97 22.49 28.97
C ALA A 3 -13.65 22.16 28.24
N PRO A 4 -12.56 21.82 28.95
CA PRO A 4 -11.30 21.53 28.29
C PRO A 4 -11.40 20.22 27.50
N ALA A 5 -10.87 20.22 26.28
CA ALA A 5 -10.77 19.09 25.35
C ALA A 5 -9.93 17.89 25.88
N SER A 6 -9.55 17.90 27.16
CA SER A 6 -8.79 16.86 27.85
C SER A 6 -9.64 15.70 28.39
N ALA A 7 -10.95 15.68 28.12
CA ALA A 7 -11.86 14.68 28.70
C ALA A 7 -11.97 13.37 27.89
N HIS A 8 -11.64 13.37 26.59
CA HIS A 8 -11.84 12.19 25.73
C HIS A 8 -10.75 11.12 25.85
N TRP A 9 -9.55 11.46 26.35
CA TRP A 9 -8.46 10.49 26.49
C TRP A 9 -8.38 9.83 27.87
N ARG A 10 -9.03 10.40 28.91
CA ARG A 10 -8.90 9.96 30.32
C ARG A 10 -9.40 8.53 30.61
N ALA A 11 -10.03 7.86 29.64
CA ALA A 11 -10.54 6.50 29.79
C ALA A 11 -10.27 5.59 28.58
N ALA A 12 -9.57 6.06 27.55
CA ALA A 12 -9.29 5.26 26.36
C ALA A 12 -8.01 4.44 26.59
N THR A 13 -8.15 3.12 26.71
CA THR A 13 -7.01 2.21 26.67
C THR A 13 -6.36 2.37 25.30
N VAL A 14 -5.10 2.81 25.25
CA VAL A 14 -4.38 2.92 23.98
C VAL A 14 -4.21 1.50 23.44
N ALA A 15 -4.76 1.23 22.26
CA ALA A 15 -4.67 -0.08 21.63
C ALA A 15 -3.22 -0.35 21.25
N GLU A 16 -2.63 -1.42 21.79
CA GLU A 16 -1.26 -1.83 21.47
C GLU A 16 -1.28 -2.97 20.46
N PRO A 17 -0.71 -2.78 19.26
CA PRO A 17 -0.40 -3.87 18.35
C PRO A 17 0.58 -4.84 19.00
N CYS A 18 0.42 -6.14 18.72
CA CYS A 18 1.22 -7.20 19.32
C CYS A 18 2.73 -6.93 19.21
N GLY A 19 3.43 -6.86 20.35
CA GLY A 19 4.88 -6.65 20.41
C GLY A 19 5.35 -5.19 20.37
N SER A 20 4.43 -4.21 20.41
CA SER A 20 4.75 -2.78 20.50
C SER A 20 4.03 -2.12 21.68
N TYR A 21 4.59 -1.01 22.13
CA TYR A 21 4.06 -0.19 23.21
C TYR A 21 3.67 1.19 22.65
N GLU A 22 2.57 1.76 23.14
CA GLU A 22 2.14 3.10 22.71
C GLU A 22 2.08 4.10 23.87
N LEU A 23 2.56 5.32 23.63
CA LEU A 23 2.38 6.47 24.51
C LEU A 23 1.87 7.68 23.72
N VAL A 24 1.06 8.49 24.39
CA VAL A 24 0.64 9.81 23.92
C VAL A 24 1.19 10.83 24.89
N VAL A 25 1.80 11.88 24.36
CA VAL A 25 2.49 12.92 25.10
C VAL A 25 1.97 14.28 24.63
N ASP A 26 1.81 15.23 25.53
CA ASP A 26 1.46 16.60 25.16
C ASP A 26 2.68 17.36 24.59
N LEU A 27 2.45 18.59 24.13
CA LEU A 27 3.52 19.45 23.60
C LEU A 27 4.54 19.89 24.66
N LYS A 28 4.25 19.72 25.96
CA LYS A 28 5.19 19.96 27.07
C LYS A 28 6.04 18.74 27.39
N GLY A 29 5.74 17.59 26.79
CA GLY A 29 6.44 16.34 27.04
C GLY A 29 5.89 15.56 28.24
N GLU A 30 4.69 15.86 28.71
CA GLU A 30 3.98 15.11 29.75
C GLU A 30 3.12 13.99 29.15
N VAL A 31 3.16 12.80 29.74
CA VAL A 31 2.39 11.65 29.28
C VAL A 31 0.91 11.92 29.50
N VAL A 32 0.16 11.88 28.41
CA VAL A 32 -1.30 12.03 28.37
C VAL A 32 -1.94 10.66 28.44
N ALA A 33 -1.46 9.68 27.68
CA ALA A 33 -1.97 8.32 27.77
C ALA A 33 -0.85 7.31 27.55
N ALA A 34 -0.99 6.11 28.11
CA ALA A 34 -0.04 5.02 27.93
C ALA A 34 -0.78 3.69 27.74
N GLY A 35 -0.27 2.86 26.84
CA GLY A 35 -0.71 1.50 26.65
C GLY A 35 -0.35 0.61 27.84
N LEU A 36 -1.12 -0.48 27.99
CA LEU A 36 -1.01 -1.38 29.14
C LEU A 36 0.34 -2.11 29.18
N GLY A 37 0.86 -2.50 28.02
CA GLY A 37 2.16 -3.14 27.84
C GLY A 37 3.29 -2.23 28.25
N PHE A 38 3.27 -0.95 27.84
CA PHE A 38 4.27 0.02 28.31
C PHE A 38 4.26 0.16 29.84
N ALA A 39 3.08 0.33 30.43
CA ALA A 39 2.92 0.52 31.87
C ALA A 39 3.45 -0.70 32.65
N ARG A 40 3.16 -1.91 32.17
CA ARG A 40 3.70 -3.17 32.73
C ARG A 40 5.22 -3.22 32.66
N THR A 41 5.83 -2.80 31.55
CA THR A 41 7.29 -2.76 31.40
C THR A 41 7.93 -1.79 32.40
N CYS A 42 7.28 -0.67 32.68
CA CYS A 42 7.70 0.26 33.74
C CYS A 42 7.28 -0.16 35.16
N ARG A 43 6.55 -1.29 35.32
CA ARG A 43 5.94 -1.77 36.57
C ARG A 43 5.04 -0.75 37.25
N LEU A 44 4.27 0.00 36.47
CA LEU A 44 3.32 1.01 36.91
C LEU A 44 1.94 0.72 36.35
N ALA A 45 0.89 1.29 36.95
CA ALA A 45 -0.41 1.36 36.30
C ALA A 45 -0.39 2.47 35.23
N PRO A 46 -1.18 2.36 34.14
CA PRO A 46 -1.28 3.42 33.13
C PRO A 46 -1.61 4.78 33.73
N GLU A 47 -2.50 4.83 34.74
CA GLU A 47 -2.83 6.06 35.47
C GLU A 47 -1.65 6.71 36.21
N ASP A 48 -0.67 5.93 36.66
CA ASP A 48 0.51 6.45 37.36
C ASP A 48 1.52 7.11 36.43
N LEU A 49 1.42 6.84 35.13
CA LEU A 49 2.25 7.46 34.10
C LEU A 49 1.72 8.83 33.67
N VAL A 50 0.39 9.02 33.76
CA VAL A 50 -0.28 10.23 33.28
C VAL A 50 0.14 11.48 34.07
N GLY A 51 0.40 12.58 33.37
CA GLY A 51 0.84 13.86 33.94
C GLY A 51 2.31 13.89 34.35
N ARG A 52 3.10 12.86 34.01
CA ARG A 52 4.54 12.81 34.29
C ARG A 52 5.36 13.01 33.02
N PRO A 53 6.56 13.60 33.11
CA PRO A 53 7.39 13.84 31.93
C PRO A 53 7.87 12.52 31.30
N VAL A 54 7.74 12.40 29.98
CA VAL A 54 8.13 11.20 29.22
C VAL A 54 9.62 10.87 29.36
N THR A 55 10.46 11.88 29.61
CA THR A 55 11.91 11.72 29.88
C THR A 55 12.20 10.98 31.19
N GLY A 56 11.20 10.85 32.07
CA GLY A 56 11.24 9.98 33.24
C GLY A 56 11.31 8.50 32.89
N TYR A 57 10.76 8.11 31.72
CA TYR A 57 10.58 6.72 31.30
C TYR A 57 11.36 6.36 30.05
N LEU A 58 11.61 7.33 29.17
CA LEU A 58 12.38 7.15 27.94
C LEU A 58 13.62 8.06 27.94
N ARG A 59 14.72 7.60 27.36
CA ARG A 59 15.94 8.39 27.12
C ARG A 59 16.50 8.10 25.74
N GLY A 60 17.31 9.01 25.21
CA GLY A 60 18.06 8.80 23.97
C GLY A 60 17.64 9.73 22.82
N PRO A 61 18.42 9.75 21.74
CA PRO A 61 18.28 10.70 20.63
C PRO A 61 16.93 10.56 19.91
N GLY A 62 16.26 9.41 20.02
CA GLY A 62 14.95 9.20 19.41
C GLY A 62 13.79 10.01 19.99
N LEU A 63 13.93 10.59 21.18
CA LEU A 63 12.93 11.53 21.72
C LEU A 63 12.95 12.90 21.04
N THR A 64 14.07 13.24 20.40
CA THR A 64 14.27 14.48 19.66
C THR A 64 14.38 14.26 18.15
N ALA A 65 14.28 13.01 17.69
CA ALA A 65 14.34 12.68 16.27
C ALA A 65 13.18 13.33 15.48
N PRO A 66 13.38 13.66 14.19
CA PRO A 66 12.31 14.16 13.33
C PRO A 66 11.09 13.22 13.33
N TYR A 67 9.89 13.80 13.23
CA TYR A 67 8.66 13.02 13.13
C TYR A 67 8.72 12.06 11.93
N GLY A 68 8.20 10.85 12.12
CA GLY A 68 8.22 9.78 11.11
C GLY A 68 9.54 9.02 10.99
N GLN A 69 10.59 9.38 11.75
CA GLN A 69 11.84 8.61 11.80
C GLN A 69 11.90 7.72 13.04
N ALA A 70 12.17 6.43 12.81
CA ALA A 70 12.49 5.52 13.90
C ALA A 70 13.91 5.80 14.40
N ALA A 71 14.06 5.93 15.71
CA ALA A 71 15.35 6.23 16.33
C ALA A 71 15.53 5.50 17.65
N ASN A 72 16.79 5.20 17.97
CA ASN A 72 17.15 4.47 19.17
C ASN A 72 16.81 5.27 20.42
N ILE A 73 16.18 4.59 21.36
CA ILE A 73 15.86 5.06 22.71
C ILE A 73 16.17 3.96 23.73
N THR A 74 16.06 4.34 24.99
CA THR A 74 16.19 3.46 26.14
C THR A 74 14.94 3.62 27.00
N ILE A 75 14.25 2.53 27.27
CA ILE A 75 13.18 2.45 28.26
C ILE A 75 13.83 2.28 29.63
N LYS A 76 13.57 3.20 30.53
CA LYS A 76 13.95 3.07 31.94
C LYS A 76 12.96 2.17 32.65
N THR A 77 13.46 1.08 33.20
CA THR A 77 12.67 0.20 34.06
C THR A 77 13.38 0.03 35.40
N SER A 78 12.64 -0.35 36.43
CA SER A 78 13.23 -0.70 37.73
C SER A 78 14.12 -1.95 37.67
N ALA A 79 14.04 -2.73 36.57
CA ALA A 79 14.82 -3.95 36.36
C ALA A 79 16.09 -3.73 35.50
N GLY A 80 16.33 -2.49 35.04
CA GLY A 80 17.43 -2.11 34.16
C GLY A 80 16.97 -1.38 32.91
N ASP A 81 17.85 -0.55 32.36
CA ASP A 81 17.60 0.19 31.12
C ASP A 81 17.50 -0.79 29.93
N GLN A 82 16.38 -0.75 29.19
CA GLN A 82 16.12 -1.62 28.04
C GLN A 82 16.24 -0.82 26.74
N PRO A 83 17.03 -1.27 25.76
CA PRO A 83 17.10 -0.59 24.48
C PRO A 83 15.78 -0.79 23.71
N ALA A 84 15.34 0.24 23.01
CA ALA A 84 14.13 0.24 22.21
C ALA A 84 14.26 1.17 20.99
N LEU A 85 13.33 1.06 20.06
CA LEU A 85 13.13 2.02 18.97
C LEU A 85 11.90 2.86 19.26
N ALA A 86 11.99 4.17 19.07
CA ALA A 86 10.86 5.07 19.12
C ALA A 86 10.54 5.57 17.72
N LEU A 87 9.27 5.48 17.33
CA LEU A 87 8.72 6.21 16.21
C LEU A 87 7.81 7.32 16.75
N ARG A 88 8.08 8.56 16.34
CA ARG A 88 7.31 9.74 16.75
C ARG A 88 6.36 10.15 15.64
N THR A 89 5.08 10.23 15.95
CA THR A 89 4.02 10.72 15.04
C THR A 89 3.26 11.86 15.72
N LEU A 90 2.90 12.90 14.97
CA LEU A 90 2.15 14.02 15.49
C LEU A 90 0.69 13.87 15.03
N ASP A 91 -0.25 13.90 15.97
CA ASP A 91 -1.69 13.89 15.67
C ASP A 91 -2.34 15.12 16.31
N ARG A 92 -2.89 16.01 15.47
CA ARG A 92 -3.46 17.33 15.81
C ARG A 92 -2.58 18.16 16.77
N ASP A 93 -2.70 17.92 18.08
CA ASP A 93 -2.01 18.64 19.18
C ASP A 93 -1.19 17.73 20.12
N HIS A 94 -1.07 16.44 19.80
CA HIS A 94 -0.42 15.45 20.66
C HIS A 94 0.66 14.67 19.92
N LEU A 95 1.72 14.34 20.64
CA LEU A 95 2.83 13.53 20.17
C LEU A 95 2.56 12.06 20.53
N ARG A 96 2.36 11.21 19.54
CA ARG A 96 2.29 9.76 19.73
C ARG A 96 3.66 9.12 19.54
N ILE A 97 4.10 8.36 20.53
CA ILE A 97 5.37 7.63 20.54
C ILE A 97 5.06 6.14 20.55
N THR A 98 5.35 5.47 19.44
CA THR A 98 5.33 4.01 19.37
C THR A 98 6.70 3.50 19.73
N VAL A 99 6.78 2.68 20.79
CA VAL A 99 8.02 2.11 21.32
C VAL A 99 8.06 0.62 21.00
N LEU A 100 9.12 0.20 20.33
CA LEU A 100 9.39 -1.20 20.04
C LEU A 100 10.59 -1.66 20.88
N PRO A 101 10.39 -2.51 21.90
CA PRO A 101 11.48 -3.03 22.71
C PRO A 101 12.41 -3.92 21.87
N THR A 102 13.72 -3.70 21.94
CA THR A 102 14.74 -4.47 21.17
C THR A 102 15.34 -5.63 21.97
N SER A 103 14.98 -5.77 23.25
CA SER A 103 15.40 -6.87 24.12
C SER A 103 14.19 -7.45 24.84
N GLY A 104 13.76 -8.64 24.44
CA GLY A 104 12.66 -9.35 25.12
C GLY A 104 13.05 -9.76 26.53
N GLU A 105 12.15 -9.52 27.49
CA GLU A 105 12.12 -10.32 28.72
C GLU A 105 12.05 -11.80 28.33
N ARG A 106 12.94 -12.56 28.95
CA ARG A 106 13.10 -14.00 28.77
C ARG A 106 11.79 -14.72 29.06
N ALA A 107 11.05 -15.08 28.03
CA ALA A 107 10.27 -16.31 28.06
C ALA A 107 11.29 -17.46 28.19
N ARG A 108 11.32 -18.09 29.37
CA ARG A 108 12.06 -19.34 29.58
C ARG A 108 11.50 -20.38 28.61
N GLY A 109 12.21 -20.59 27.50
CA GLY A 109 11.89 -21.58 26.46
C GLY A 109 11.62 -20.93 25.09
N GLY A 110 12.67 -20.57 24.36
CA GLY A 110 12.59 -20.10 22.97
C GLY A 110 13.95 -20.22 22.29
N SER A 111 14.01 -20.90 21.15
CA SER A 111 15.22 -21.27 20.41
C SER A 111 15.97 -20.05 19.85
N ARG A 112 17.23 -20.21 19.43
CA ARG A 112 18.03 -19.22 18.66
C ARG A 112 17.30 -18.66 17.42
N ASP A 113 16.24 -19.32 16.97
CA ASP A 113 15.38 -18.89 15.87
C ASP A 113 14.55 -17.63 16.19
N ASP A 114 14.16 -17.39 17.45
CA ASP A 114 13.31 -16.25 17.80
C ASP A 114 14.09 -14.93 17.81
N ALA A 115 15.36 -14.96 18.20
CA ALA A 115 16.26 -13.81 18.14
C ALA A 115 16.64 -13.43 16.69
N ARG A 116 16.75 -14.42 15.79
CA ARG A 116 16.91 -14.17 14.35
C ARG A 116 15.66 -13.53 13.75
N ARG A 117 14.47 -14.03 14.09
CA ARG A 117 13.19 -13.49 13.61
C ARG A 117 12.98 -12.02 14.00
N LEU A 118 13.33 -11.64 15.23
CA LEU A 118 13.19 -10.25 15.69
C LEU A 118 14.15 -9.31 14.93
N HIS A 119 15.40 -9.72 14.72
CA HIS A 119 16.37 -8.94 13.94
C HIS A 119 15.96 -8.80 12.46
N ASP A 120 15.32 -9.82 11.89
CA ASP A 120 14.77 -9.78 10.54
C ASP A 120 13.57 -8.81 10.45
N VAL A 121 12.72 -8.75 11.48
CA VAL A 121 11.63 -7.76 11.60
C VAL A 121 12.19 -6.33 11.74
N GLU A 122 13.23 -6.13 12.55
CA GLU A 122 13.91 -4.82 12.70
C GLU A 122 14.46 -4.29 11.37
N ARG A 123 15.14 -5.14 10.60
CA ARG A 123 15.62 -4.78 9.24
C ARG A 123 14.46 -4.53 8.28
N LEU A 124 13.38 -5.30 8.39
CA LEU A 124 12.21 -5.14 7.54
C LEU A 124 11.51 -3.80 7.81
N VAL A 125 11.32 -3.42 9.07
CA VAL A 125 10.72 -2.12 9.46
C VAL A 125 11.60 -0.95 9.00
N ALA A 126 12.91 -1.02 9.20
CA ALA A 126 13.83 0.02 8.75
C ALA A 126 13.84 0.16 7.20
N ALA A 127 13.85 -0.98 6.49
CA ALA A 127 13.76 -1.01 5.04
C ALA A 127 12.43 -0.42 4.55
N VAL A 128 11.33 -0.74 5.23
CA VAL A 128 9.97 -0.26 4.94
C VAL A 128 9.85 1.25 5.11
N VAL A 129 10.32 1.77 6.24
CA VAL A 129 10.30 3.21 6.52
C VAL A 129 11.12 3.94 5.46
N HIS A 130 12.34 3.46 5.17
CA HIS A 130 13.16 4.01 4.10
C HIS A 130 12.46 3.91 2.72
N GLY A 131 11.80 2.78 2.48
CA GLY A 131 11.05 2.50 1.27
C GLY A 131 9.89 3.45 1.05
N ILE A 132 9.17 3.88 2.11
CA ILE A 132 8.04 4.82 2.05
C ILE A 132 8.54 6.29 1.99
N CYS A 133 9.61 6.63 2.72
CA CYS A 133 10.16 7.98 2.73
C CYS A 133 10.65 8.42 1.33
N ASN A 134 11.21 7.51 0.55
CA ASN A 134 11.72 7.80 -0.80
C ASN A 134 10.63 8.27 -1.79
N PRO A 135 9.53 7.54 -2.02
CA PRO A 135 8.44 8.00 -2.87
C PRO A 135 7.75 9.24 -2.29
N LEU A 136 7.58 9.35 -0.97
CA LEU A 136 7.03 10.58 -0.36
C LEU A 136 7.89 11.81 -0.68
N THR A 137 9.22 11.67 -0.60
CA THR A 137 10.16 12.74 -0.97
C THR A 137 9.99 13.12 -2.44
N GLY A 138 9.82 12.13 -3.32
CA GLY A 138 9.55 12.35 -4.73
C GLY A 138 8.21 13.05 -4.98
N ILE A 139 7.12 12.63 -4.32
CA ILE A 139 5.80 13.27 -4.39
C ILE A 139 5.90 14.74 -4.02
N ILE A 140 6.49 15.05 -2.86
CA ILE A 140 6.64 16.42 -2.35
C ILE A 140 7.51 17.26 -3.30
N GLY A 141 8.64 16.72 -3.73
CA GLY A 141 9.57 17.42 -4.63
C GLY A 141 8.97 17.73 -5.99
N PHE A 142 8.36 16.73 -6.65
CA PHE A 142 7.76 16.92 -7.97
C PHE A 142 6.47 17.73 -7.92
N ALA A 143 5.65 17.62 -6.86
CA ALA A 143 4.50 18.50 -6.67
C ALA A 143 4.95 19.97 -6.56
N SER A 144 6.00 20.23 -5.77
CA SER A 144 6.59 21.57 -5.65
C SER A 144 7.13 22.10 -6.99
N LEU A 145 7.84 21.26 -7.75
CA LEU A 145 8.34 21.62 -9.09
C LEU A 145 7.21 21.85 -10.10
N SER A 146 6.07 21.17 -9.96
CA SER A 146 4.90 21.35 -10.83
C SER A 146 4.31 22.76 -10.72
N HIS A 147 4.33 23.35 -9.52
CA HIS A 147 3.90 24.73 -9.29
C HIS A 147 4.87 25.76 -9.89
N LEU A 148 6.17 25.44 -9.91
CA LEU A 148 7.23 26.28 -10.47
C LEU A 148 7.48 26.03 -11.97
N ALA A 149 6.74 25.11 -12.59
CA ALA A 149 7.01 24.68 -13.95
C ALA A 149 6.74 25.80 -14.97
N PRO A 150 7.73 26.20 -15.79
CA PRO A 150 7.59 27.31 -16.73
C PRO A 150 6.74 26.97 -17.95
N THR A 151 6.46 25.68 -18.20
CA THR A 151 5.68 25.22 -19.35
C THR A 151 4.70 24.12 -18.95
N ALA A 152 3.59 24.01 -19.69
CA ALA A 152 2.59 22.96 -19.51
C ALA A 152 3.21 21.55 -19.69
N ARG A 153 4.15 21.39 -20.64
CA ARG A 153 4.86 20.12 -20.87
C ARG A 153 5.67 19.69 -19.63
N ARG A 154 6.40 20.62 -19.00
CA ARG A 154 7.17 20.33 -17.77
C ARG A 154 6.24 20.08 -16.58
N ARG A 155 5.16 20.86 -16.45
CA ARG A 155 4.15 20.65 -15.41
C ARG A 155 3.56 19.25 -15.49
N ARG A 156 3.15 18.81 -16.69
CA ARG A 156 2.63 17.47 -16.93
C ARG A 156 3.64 16.39 -16.56
N TYR A 157 4.88 16.53 -16.99
CA TYR A 157 5.96 15.61 -16.60
C TYR A 157 6.11 15.49 -15.07
N TYR A 158 6.11 16.60 -14.33
CA TYR A 158 6.22 16.55 -12.87
C TYR A 158 5.00 15.91 -12.21
N LEU A 159 3.79 16.20 -12.68
CA LEU A 159 2.56 15.56 -12.18
C LEU A 159 2.55 14.06 -12.49
N ASP A 160 3.05 13.64 -13.65
CA ASP A 160 3.22 12.22 -13.99
C ASP A 160 4.20 11.54 -13.02
N GLN A 161 5.28 12.23 -12.62
CA GLN A 161 6.20 11.72 -11.59
C GLN A 161 5.55 11.65 -10.20
N VAL A 162 4.73 12.63 -9.81
CA VAL A 162 3.96 12.59 -8.56
C VAL A 162 3.07 11.35 -8.53
N ALA A 163 2.29 11.12 -9.60
CA ALA A 163 1.43 9.94 -9.72
C ALA A 163 2.25 8.64 -9.63
N THR A 164 3.39 8.56 -10.33
CA THR A 164 4.29 7.40 -10.29
C THR A 164 4.80 7.11 -8.87
N GLN A 165 5.20 8.12 -8.12
CA GLN A 165 5.70 7.94 -6.76
C GLN A 165 4.58 7.63 -5.76
N ALA A 166 3.40 8.23 -5.91
CA ALA A 166 2.22 7.91 -5.11
C ALA A 166 1.83 6.44 -5.27
N GLU A 167 1.84 5.93 -6.51
CA GLU A 167 1.56 4.54 -6.79
C GLU A 167 2.62 3.59 -6.19
N ARG A 168 3.89 3.99 -6.22
CA ARG A 168 4.96 3.24 -5.53
C ARG A 168 4.74 3.19 -4.02
N ALA A 169 4.38 4.31 -3.39
CA ALA A 169 4.08 4.36 -1.95
C ALA A 169 2.87 3.48 -1.62
N ARG A 170 1.81 3.55 -2.45
CA ARG A 170 0.60 2.74 -2.33
C ARG A 170 0.93 1.26 -2.22
N ARG A 171 1.80 0.77 -3.10
CA ARG A 171 2.22 -0.65 -3.15
C ARG A 171 3.02 -1.10 -1.94
N LEU A 172 3.91 -0.25 -1.45
CA LEU A 172 4.67 -0.56 -0.25
C LEU A 172 3.73 -0.70 0.95
N VAL A 173 2.81 0.25 1.11
CA VAL A 173 1.80 0.21 2.18
C VAL A 173 0.88 -1.02 2.05
N SER A 174 0.42 -1.37 0.85
CA SER A 174 -0.42 -2.56 0.64
C SER A 174 0.34 -3.86 0.91
N THR A 175 1.62 -3.94 0.55
CA THR A 175 2.47 -5.12 0.81
C THR A 175 2.70 -5.30 2.31
N LEU A 176 2.76 -4.21 3.07
CA LEU A 176 2.92 -4.25 4.53
C LEU A 176 1.64 -4.60 5.27
N GLY A 177 0.50 -4.07 4.79
CA GLY A 177 -0.82 -4.46 5.28
C GLY A 177 -1.13 -5.95 5.04
N ALA A 178 -0.54 -6.56 3.99
CA ALA A 178 -0.65 -7.99 3.71
C ALA A 178 0.08 -8.89 4.73
N GLY A 179 0.98 -8.34 5.56
CA GLY A 179 1.55 -9.03 6.73
C GLY A 179 0.48 -9.49 7.74
N VAL A 180 -0.75 -8.96 7.61
CA VAL A 180 -1.96 -9.51 8.20
C VAL A 180 -3.04 -9.56 7.11
N ARG A 181 -3.01 -10.55 6.20
CA ARG A 181 -4.16 -11.40 5.78
C ARG A 181 -4.01 -12.13 4.44
N GLN A 182 -4.84 -13.18 4.36
CA GLN A 182 -5.41 -13.85 3.17
C GLN A 182 -5.16 -13.16 1.83
N ALA A 183 -4.77 -13.99 0.86
CA ALA A 183 -4.50 -13.66 -0.53
C ALA A 183 -5.53 -12.68 -1.13
N PRO A 184 -5.10 -11.69 -1.94
CA PRO A 184 -6.02 -10.93 -2.76
C PRO A 184 -6.85 -11.89 -3.61
N ALA A 185 -8.16 -11.63 -3.72
CA ALA A 185 -9.02 -12.36 -4.63
C ALA A 185 -8.51 -12.18 -6.08
N LEU A 186 -8.50 -13.29 -6.84
CA LEU A 186 -8.07 -13.40 -8.22
C LEU A 186 -9.09 -12.75 -9.16
N ASP A 187 -9.23 -11.43 -9.15
CA ASP A 187 -10.42 -10.87 -9.81
C ASP A 187 -10.06 -10.08 -11.07
N GLY A 188 -9.82 -10.79 -12.18
CA GLY A 188 -9.83 -10.18 -13.51
C GLY A 188 -9.35 -11.05 -14.67
N THR A 189 -10.03 -10.94 -15.82
CA THR A 189 -9.44 -11.24 -17.12
C THR A 189 -8.79 -9.97 -17.65
N VAL A 190 -7.50 -10.03 -17.95
CA VAL A 190 -6.71 -8.86 -18.40
C VAL A 190 -6.04 -9.15 -19.73
N ASP A 191 -5.83 -8.10 -20.52
CA ASP A 191 -5.03 -8.19 -21.74
C ASP A 191 -3.55 -8.01 -21.39
N ALA A 192 -2.81 -9.10 -21.37
CA ALA A 192 -1.38 -9.11 -21.06
C ALA A 192 -0.56 -8.19 -21.97
N CYS A 193 -0.99 -7.98 -23.23
CA CYS A 193 -0.28 -7.10 -24.15
C CYS A 193 -0.38 -5.64 -23.73
N GLU A 194 -1.59 -5.15 -23.45
CA GLU A 194 -1.80 -3.76 -23.04
C GLU A 194 -1.21 -3.49 -21.64
N THR A 195 -1.33 -4.43 -20.70
CA THR A 195 -0.66 -4.33 -19.39
C THR A 195 0.86 -4.21 -19.54
N THR A 196 1.48 -5.07 -20.37
CA THR A 196 2.92 -5.04 -20.62
C THR A 196 3.34 -3.75 -21.30
N ALA A 197 2.61 -3.32 -22.33
CA ALA A 197 2.89 -2.08 -23.04
C ALA A 197 2.83 -0.88 -22.09
N ARG A 198 1.85 -0.82 -21.20
CA ARG A 198 1.69 0.24 -20.20
C ARG A 198 2.87 0.27 -19.22
N ALA A 199 3.29 -0.88 -18.71
CA ALA A 199 4.44 -1.00 -17.82
C ALA A 199 5.72 -0.49 -18.49
N VAL A 200 5.98 -0.90 -19.74
CA VAL A 200 7.15 -0.45 -20.51
C VAL A 200 7.10 1.05 -20.81
N ARG A 201 5.93 1.59 -21.21
CA ARG A 201 5.74 3.04 -21.43
C ARG A 201 6.10 3.86 -20.18
N GLY A 202 5.74 3.37 -18.99
CA GLY A 202 6.06 4.01 -17.71
C GLY A 202 7.56 4.06 -17.41
N LEU A 203 8.34 3.09 -17.88
CA LEU A 203 9.79 3.01 -17.65
C LEU A 203 10.62 3.70 -18.75
N ARG A 204 10.03 3.96 -19.92
CA ARG A 204 10.75 4.38 -21.12
C ARG A 204 11.66 5.60 -20.89
N LEU A 205 11.15 6.66 -20.27
CA LEU A 205 11.94 7.87 -20.00
C LEU A 205 13.13 7.60 -19.07
N GLN A 206 12.97 6.70 -18.10
CA GLN A 206 14.04 6.34 -17.18
C GLN A 206 15.12 5.52 -17.89
N LEU A 207 14.72 4.56 -18.72
CA LEU A 207 15.63 3.68 -19.46
C LEU A 207 16.42 4.46 -20.52
N GLU A 208 15.74 5.30 -21.32
CA GLU A 208 16.37 6.18 -22.31
C GLU A 208 17.37 7.14 -21.66
N GLY A 209 17.03 7.73 -20.49
CA GLY A 209 17.94 8.59 -19.75
C GLY A 209 19.21 7.90 -19.25
N HIS A 210 19.20 6.57 -19.20
CA HIS A 210 20.32 5.73 -18.79
C HIS A 210 21.05 5.08 -19.98
N GLY A 211 20.68 5.42 -21.22
CA GLY A 211 21.26 4.87 -22.44
C GLY A 211 20.82 3.44 -22.76
N ILE A 212 19.71 2.98 -22.19
CA ILE A 212 19.21 1.61 -22.35
C ILE A 212 18.19 1.58 -23.48
N SER A 213 18.39 0.70 -24.46
CA SER A 213 17.45 0.47 -25.57
C SER A 213 16.35 -0.51 -25.15
N VAL A 214 15.11 -0.26 -25.60
CA VAL A 214 13.96 -1.14 -25.30
C VAL A 214 13.23 -1.44 -26.59
N ASP A 215 13.22 -2.71 -26.97
CA ASP A 215 12.42 -3.24 -28.08
C ASP A 215 11.17 -3.96 -27.56
N VAL A 216 10.04 -3.72 -28.21
CA VAL A 216 8.72 -4.22 -27.76
C VAL A 216 8.01 -4.89 -28.92
N ALA A 217 7.96 -6.21 -28.88
CA ALA A 217 7.33 -7.05 -29.89
C ALA A 217 6.08 -7.73 -29.29
N LEU A 218 4.97 -6.99 -29.25
CA LEU A 218 3.68 -7.48 -28.77
C LEU A 218 2.76 -7.83 -29.96
N PRO A 219 2.03 -8.95 -29.92
CA PRO A 219 1.07 -9.29 -30.97
C PRO A 219 -0.06 -8.25 -31.02
N PRO A 220 -0.62 -7.97 -32.21
CA PRO A 220 -1.71 -6.99 -32.34
C PRO A 220 -3.05 -7.48 -31.75
N ALA A 221 -3.19 -8.80 -31.55
CA ALA A 221 -4.35 -9.39 -30.90
C ALA A 221 -4.16 -9.45 -29.37
N ALA A 222 -5.21 -9.13 -28.63
CA ALA A 222 -5.23 -9.21 -27.17
C ALA A 222 -4.91 -10.62 -26.67
N VAL A 223 -4.09 -10.71 -25.63
CA VAL A 223 -3.73 -11.99 -24.99
C VAL A 223 -4.36 -12.02 -23.61
N TRP A 224 -5.51 -12.68 -23.52
CA TRP A 224 -6.32 -12.72 -22.31
C TRP A 224 -5.75 -13.71 -21.29
N VAL A 225 -5.49 -13.22 -20.08
CA VAL A 225 -4.92 -13.99 -18.98
C VAL A 225 -5.70 -13.74 -17.69
N THR A 226 -5.69 -14.73 -16.80
CA THR A 226 -6.22 -14.59 -15.44
C THR A 226 -5.15 -13.94 -14.59
N ALA A 227 -5.28 -12.65 -14.36
CA ALA A 227 -4.34 -11.90 -13.54
C ALA A 227 -5.00 -10.61 -13.01
N ASN A 228 -4.40 -10.06 -11.97
CA ASN A 228 -4.68 -8.68 -11.58
C ASN A 228 -3.82 -7.75 -12.46
N ASP A 229 -4.45 -6.79 -13.16
CA ASP A 229 -3.79 -5.89 -14.13
C ASP A 229 -2.65 -5.09 -13.48
N GLU A 230 -2.90 -4.58 -12.28
CA GLU A 230 -1.87 -3.85 -11.52
C GLU A 230 -0.72 -4.80 -11.17
N LEU A 231 -0.99 -5.92 -10.50
CA LEU A 231 0.07 -6.84 -10.06
C LEU A 231 0.90 -7.39 -11.23
N LEU A 232 0.28 -7.66 -12.38
CA LEU A 232 0.97 -8.13 -13.57
C LEU A 232 1.90 -7.04 -14.15
N GLY A 233 1.40 -5.81 -14.28
CA GLY A 233 2.22 -4.68 -14.71
C GLY A 233 3.39 -4.40 -13.77
N ASP A 234 3.19 -4.64 -12.49
CA ASP A 234 4.18 -4.42 -11.42
C ASP A 234 5.32 -5.42 -11.49
N ALA A 235 4.97 -6.69 -11.69
CA ALA A 235 5.93 -7.75 -11.89
C ALA A 235 6.80 -7.45 -13.11
N VAL A 236 6.18 -7.12 -14.26
CA VAL A 236 6.91 -6.74 -15.49
C VAL A 236 7.86 -5.56 -15.22
N ALA A 237 7.36 -4.49 -14.60
CA ALA A 237 8.19 -3.31 -14.29
C ALA A 237 9.31 -3.61 -13.30
N CYS A 238 9.07 -4.50 -12.32
CA CYS A 238 10.06 -4.95 -11.35
C CYS A 238 11.22 -5.69 -12.05
N PHE A 239 10.91 -6.67 -12.91
CA PHE A 239 11.92 -7.42 -13.66
C PHE A 239 12.72 -6.52 -14.59
N ILE A 240 12.05 -5.62 -15.33
CA ILE A 240 12.75 -4.68 -16.22
C ILE A 240 13.71 -3.79 -15.43
N ARG A 241 13.24 -3.14 -14.36
CA ARG A 241 14.07 -2.28 -13.51
C ARG A 241 15.27 -3.04 -12.92
N ARG A 242 15.07 -4.30 -12.52
CA ARG A 242 16.15 -5.11 -11.95
C ARG A 242 17.18 -5.55 -12.99
N GLY A 243 16.73 -5.89 -14.20
CA GLY A 243 17.61 -6.29 -15.31
C GLY A 243 18.43 -5.14 -15.89
N THR A 244 17.94 -3.90 -15.81
CA THR A 244 18.54 -2.75 -16.51
C THR A 244 19.05 -1.63 -15.62
N LEU A 245 18.32 -1.30 -14.55
CA LEU A 245 18.61 -0.18 -13.67
C LEU A 245 19.24 -0.65 -12.37
N GLY A 246 19.83 -1.87 -12.38
CA GLY A 246 20.35 -2.59 -11.23
C GLY A 246 20.90 -1.65 -10.16
N LEU A 247 20.29 -1.66 -8.97
CA LEU A 247 20.65 -0.82 -7.83
C LEU A 247 22.05 -1.13 -7.25
N ARG A 248 22.84 -1.98 -7.92
CA ARG A 248 24.25 -2.28 -7.64
C ARG A 248 25.04 -2.38 -8.95
N ARG A 249 26.33 -2.01 -8.88
CA ARG A 249 27.27 -1.88 -10.00
C ARG A 249 27.63 -3.19 -10.71
N ASP A 250 27.15 -4.34 -10.24
CA ASP A 250 27.68 -5.66 -10.62
C ASP A 250 26.99 -6.27 -11.85
N TYR A 251 25.79 -5.79 -12.22
CA TYR A 251 25.02 -6.25 -13.38
C TYR A 251 24.12 -5.14 -13.92
N ARG A 252 24.26 -4.83 -15.22
CA ARG A 252 23.46 -3.82 -15.90
C ARG A 252 23.35 -4.12 -17.39
N ALA A 253 22.17 -4.54 -17.85
CA ALA A 253 21.89 -4.72 -19.27
C ALA A 253 21.67 -3.36 -19.96
N HIS A 254 22.22 -3.20 -21.15
CA HIS A 254 22.05 -2.02 -22.00
C HIS A 254 20.90 -2.17 -23.01
N GLU A 255 20.38 -3.38 -23.19
CA GLU A 255 19.26 -3.67 -24.09
C GLU A 255 18.21 -4.56 -23.42
N VAL A 256 16.93 -4.28 -23.68
CA VAL A 256 15.80 -5.13 -23.28
C VAL A 256 14.87 -5.39 -24.45
N ALA A 257 14.59 -6.65 -24.72
CA ALA A 257 13.52 -7.05 -25.62
C ALA A 257 12.34 -7.61 -24.83
N VAL A 258 11.15 -7.04 -25.01
CA VAL A 258 9.91 -7.47 -24.36
C VAL A 258 8.96 -8.04 -25.40
N SER A 259 8.47 -9.25 -25.18
CA SER A 259 7.50 -9.91 -26.06
C SER A 259 6.41 -10.62 -25.28
N CYS A 260 5.24 -10.80 -25.92
CA CYS A 260 4.15 -11.58 -25.37
C CYS A 260 3.81 -12.73 -26.34
N ARG A 261 3.84 -13.96 -25.81
CA ARG A 261 3.46 -15.16 -26.54
C ARG A 261 1.99 -15.46 -26.27
N PRO A 262 1.14 -15.54 -27.31
CA PRO A 262 -0.25 -15.94 -27.15
C PRO A 262 -0.35 -17.41 -26.73
N GLN A 263 -1.55 -17.82 -26.27
CA GLN A 263 -1.82 -19.22 -25.99
C GLN A 263 -1.65 -20.07 -27.26
N HIS A 264 -0.94 -21.19 -27.14
CA HIS A 264 -0.78 -22.18 -28.20
C HIS A 264 -1.06 -23.58 -27.65
N ALA A 265 -1.43 -24.53 -28.50
CA ALA A 265 -2.00 -25.85 -28.14
C ALA A 265 -1.29 -26.61 -27.00
N GLU A 266 0.02 -26.42 -26.80
CA GLU A 266 0.83 -27.12 -25.79
C GLU A 266 1.47 -26.19 -24.76
N LEU A 267 1.32 -24.86 -24.88
CA LEU A 267 2.01 -23.90 -24.02
C LEU A 267 1.10 -22.76 -23.58
N PRO A 268 1.08 -22.41 -22.28
CA PRO A 268 0.30 -21.29 -21.76
C PRO A 268 0.77 -19.96 -22.37
N PRO A 269 -0.06 -18.90 -22.40
CA PRO A 269 0.40 -17.56 -22.76
C PRO A 269 1.53 -17.12 -21.84
N ALA A 270 2.49 -16.34 -22.36
CA ALA A 270 3.65 -15.94 -21.56
C ALA A 270 4.19 -14.55 -21.93
N ILE A 271 4.67 -13.80 -20.94
CA ILE A 271 5.45 -12.59 -21.15
C ILE A 271 6.93 -12.95 -21.07
N ARG A 272 7.71 -12.62 -22.09
CA ARG A 272 9.16 -12.84 -22.13
C ARG A 272 9.89 -11.50 -22.12
N MET A 273 10.87 -11.38 -21.23
CA MET A 273 11.77 -10.23 -21.12
C MET A 273 13.19 -10.75 -21.27
N ALA A 274 13.86 -10.37 -22.35
CA ALA A 274 15.26 -10.71 -22.61
C ALA A 274 16.14 -9.50 -22.32
N PHE A 275 17.23 -9.71 -21.59
CA PHE A 275 18.17 -8.70 -21.12
C PHE A 275 19.55 -9.00 -21.71
N SER A 276 20.08 -8.09 -22.51
CA SER A 276 21.31 -8.29 -23.30
C SER A 276 22.27 -7.10 -23.18
N GLY A 277 23.54 -7.32 -23.55
CA GLY A 277 24.59 -6.30 -23.52
C GLY A 277 24.93 -5.88 -22.09
N CYS A 278 25.47 -6.81 -21.30
CA CYS A 278 25.73 -6.58 -19.88
C CYS A 278 27.18 -6.14 -19.61
N ASP A 279 27.38 -5.13 -18.78
CA ASP A 279 28.70 -4.88 -18.15
C ASP A 279 28.85 -5.79 -16.92
N ILE A 280 29.36 -7.01 -17.10
CA ILE A 280 29.61 -7.94 -16.00
C ILE A 280 30.91 -7.53 -15.30
N ILE A 281 30.83 -6.89 -14.13
CA ILE A 281 32.03 -6.48 -13.36
C ILE A 281 32.57 -7.63 -12.49
N ASN A 282 31.79 -8.71 -12.27
CA ASN A 282 32.23 -9.92 -11.58
C ASN A 282 31.57 -11.16 -12.19
N ASP A 283 32.31 -12.26 -12.39
CA ASP A 283 31.93 -13.57 -12.96
C ASP A 283 30.77 -14.31 -12.23
N THR A 284 29.74 -13.61 -11.76
CA THR A 284 28.64 -14.16 -10.96
C THR A 284 27.28 -13.70 -11.49
N LEU A 285 26.77 -14.39 -12.50
CA LEU A 285 25.37 -14.38 -12.94
C LEU A 285 24.93 -15.84 -13.07
N PRO A 286 23.92 -16.33 -12.30
CA PRO A 286 22.50 -15.94 -12.42
C PRO A 286 21.71 -15.83 -11.09
N GLY A 287 22.34 -16.03 -9.92
CA GLY A 287 21.62 -16.20 -8.64
C GLY A 287 20.91 -14.96 -8.09
N HIS A 288 21.11 -13.79 -8.68
CA HIS A 288 20.57 -12.52 -8.20
C HIS A 288 19.22 -12.11 -8.83
N LEU A 289 18.82 -12.75 -9.93
CA LEU A 289 17.50 -12.57 -10.53
C LEU A 289 16.52 -13.67 -10.08
N ASP A 290 17.04 -14.79 -9.57
CA ASP A 290 16.25 -15.89 -9.04
C ASP A 290 15.64 -15.51 -7.67
N PRO A 291 14.30 -15.36 -7.58
CA PRO A 291 13.63 -15.04 -6.32
C PRO A 291 13.75 -16.16 -5.27
N ARG A 292 14.09 -17.38 -5.69
CA ARG A 292 14.24 -18.56 -4.82
C ARG A 292 15.62 -18.61 -4.16
N GLN A 293 16.59 -17.83 -4.63
CA GLN A 293 17.91 -17.78 -4.05
C GLN A 293 18.04 -16.65 -3.02
N PRO A 294 18.45 -16.95 -1.78
CA PRO A 294 18.71 -15.90 -0.79
C PRO A 294 19.86 -15.01 -1.26
N SER A 295 19.65 -13.70 -1.18
CA SER A 295 20.63 -12.67 -1.53
C SER A 295 21.97 -12.97 -0.87
N ARG A 296 23.00 -13.29 -1.66
CA ARG A 296 24.36 -13.61 -1.18
C ARG A 296 25.14 -12.36 -0.71
N SER A 297 24.48 -11.21 -0.58
CA SER A 297 25.13 -9.98 -0.14
C SER A 297 25.48 -10.03 1.35
N LYS A 298 26.68 -9.58 1.72
CA LYS A 298 27.09 -9.39 3.13
C LYS A 298 26.18 -8.43 3.92
N SER A 299 25.31 -7.68 3.23
CA SER A 299 24.36 -6.71 3.76
C SER A 299 22.92 -7.24 3.92
N GLY A 300 22.66 -8.52 3.64
CA GLY A 300 21.32 -9.13 3.67
C GLY A 300 20.41 -8.70 2.50
N PRO A 301 19.12 -9.11 2.49
CA PRO A 301 18.15 -8.72 1.46
C PRO A 301 17.95 -7.20 1.39
N THR A 302 17.99 -6.66 0.16
CA THR A 302 17.72 -5.26 -0.18
C THR A 302 16.21 -5.01 -0.37
N LEU A 303 15.79 -3.75 -0.40
CA LEU A 303 14.40 -3.38 -0.75
C LEU A 303 13.95 -3.99 -2.08
N SER A 304 14.83 -4.05 -3.09
CA SER A 304 14.56 -4.75 -4.35
C SER A 304 14.39 -6.26 -4.20
N ASP A 305 15.04 -6.89 -3.22
CA ASP A 305 14.86 -8.33 -2.92
C ASP A 305 13.51 -8.60 -2.26
N VAL A 306 13.02 -7.66 -1.44
CA VAL A 306 11.67 -7.71 -0.87
C VAL A 306 10.61 -7.47 -1.95
N GLU A 307 10.80 -6.45 -2.81
CA GLU A 307 9.92 -6.16 -3.95
C GLU A 307 9.83 -7.37 -4.90
N LEU A 308 10.97 -8.00 -5.25
CA LEU A 308 11.00 -9.18 -6.12
C LEU A 308 10.30 -10.38 -5.47
N ARG A 309 10.54 -10.61 -4.17
CA ARG A 309 9.91 -11.73 -3.46
C ARG A 309 8.41 -11.55 -3.33
N ALA A 310 7.96 -10.33 -3.02
CA ALA A 310 6.54 -9.99 -3.03
C ALA A 310 5.92 -10.19 -4.42
N ALA A 311 6.59 -9.73 -5.49
CA ALA A 311 6.13 -9.94 -6.86
C ALA A 311 6.05 -11.43 -7.22
N CYS A 312 7.01 -12.24 -6.77
CA CYS A 312 7.02 -13.69 -7.05
C CYS A 312 5.98 -14.46 -6.22
N ASP A 313 5.79 -14.09 -4.95
CA ASP A 313 4.73 -14.65 -4.11
C ASP A 313 3.35 -14.30 -4.69
N GLN A 314 3.18 -13.09 -5.22
CA GLN A 314 1.97 -12.65 -5.92
C GLN A 314 1.76 -13.41 -7.23
N LEU A 315 2.79 -13.54 -8.08
CA LEU A 315 2.73 -14.34 -9.32
C LEU A 315 2.40 -15.82 -9.02
N GLY A 316 2.96 -16.39 -7.96
CA GLY A 316 2.63 -17.75 -7.51
C GLY A 316 1.16 -17.89 -7.10
N GLN A 317 0.59 -16.87 -6.46
CA GLN A 317 -0.85 -16.83 -6.16
C GLN A 317 -1.73 -16.73 -7.42
N LEU A 318 -1.21 -16.16 -8.52
CA LEU A 318 -1.86 -16.12 -9.84
C LEU A 318 -1.75 -17.44 -10.63
N GLY A 319 -1.08 -18.46 -10.08
CA GLY A 319 -0.74 -19.69 -10.81
C GLY A 319 0.25 -19.46 -11.94
N ALA A 320 0.92 -18.30 -11.95
CA ALA A 320 1.93 -17.99 -12.95
C ALA A 320 3.25 -18.70 -12.62
N THR A 321 3.89 -19.27 -13.64
CA THR A 321 5.21 -19.89 -13.49
C THR A 321 6.28 -18.93 -13.99
N LEU A 322 7.28 -18.70 -13.14
CA LEU A 322 8.47 -17.92 -13.48
C LEU A 322 9.60 -18.87 -13.84
N GLU A 323 10.16 -18.68 -15.02
CA GLU A 323 11.37 -19.36 -15.48
C GLU A 323 12.43 -18.33 -15.85
N ILE A 324 13.66 -18.57 -15.43
CA ILE A 324 14.81 -17.72 -15.76
C ILE A 324 15.84 -18.63 -16.44
N ALA A 325 16.16 -18.29 -17.68
CA ALA A 325 17.16 -18.98 -18.48
C ALA A 325 18.28 -18.02 -18.86
N THR A 326 19.50 -18.54 -18.98
CA THR A 326 20.65 -17.80 -19.51
C THR A 326 21.07 -18.43 -20.83
N SER A 327 21.52 -17.62 -21.78
CA SER A 327 22.14 -18.16 -23.00
C SER A 327 23.39 -18.98 -22.63
N THR A 328 23.79 -19.89 -23.53
CA THR A 328 24.99 -20.74 -23.34
C THR A 328 26.25 -19.92 -23.11
N ASP A 329 26.27 -18.70 -23.66
CA ASP A 329 27.42 -17.80 -23.64
C ASP A 329 27.33 -16.79 -22.48
N GLY A 330 26.23 -16.81 -21.72
CA GLY A 330 26.00 -15.96 -20.54
C GLY A 330 25.69 -14.49 -20.84
N GLU A 331 25.65 -14.11 -22.12
CA GLU A 331 25.45 -12.72 -22.57
C GLU A 331 23.99 -12.25 -22.53
N GLU A 332 23.05 -13.18 -22.48
CA GLU A 332 21.61 -12.90 -22.45
C GLU A 332 20.93 -13.63 -21.29
N VAL A 333 20.10 -12.89 -20.55
CA VAL A 333 19.23 -13.45 -19.52
C VAL A 333 17.79 -13.30 -19.96
N VAL A 334 17.03 -14.39 -19.97
CA VAL A 334 15.64 -14.42 -20.38
C VAL A 334 14.76 -14.77 -19.19
N VAL A 335 13.86 -13.86 -18.85
CA VAL A 335 12.82 -14.05 -17.84
C VAL A 335 11.51 -14.35 -18.56
N THR A 336 10.91 -15.50 -18.26
CA THR A 336 9.63 -15.95 -18.82
C THR A 336 8.59 -16.07 -17.71
N LEU A 337 7.50 -15.33 -17.86
CA LEU A 337 6.31 -15.39 -17.01
C LEU A 337 5.20 -16.13 -17.77
N ALA A 338 5.00 -17.41 -17.48
CA ALA A 338 3.88 -18.17 -18.01
C ALA A 338 2.63 -17.90 -17.17
N LEU A 339 1.52 -17.59 -17.84
CA LEU A 339 0.29 -17.08 -17.25
C LEU A 339 -0.87 -18.04 -17.54
N SER A 340 -1.86 -18.05 -16.66
CA SER A 340 -3.08 -18.82 -16.89
C SER A 340 -3.92 -18.14 -17.98
N PRO A 341 -4.34 -18.85 -19.05
CA PRO A 341 -5.20 -18.27 -20.08
C PRO A 341 -6.58 -17.94 -19.50
N ALA A 342 -7.20 -16.88 -20.01
CA ALA A 342 -8.55 -16.49 -19.65
C ALA A 342 -9.41 -16.23 -20.88
N THR A 343 -10.72 -16.31 -20.70
CA THR A 343 -11.68 -15.95 -21.75
C THR A 343 -11.84 -14.43 -21.76
N PRO A 344 -11.82 -13.74 -22.92
CA PRO A 344 -12.09 -12.32 -22.99
C PRO A 344 -13.31 -11.95 -22.13
N PRO A 345 -13.25 -10.88 -21.33
CA PRO A 345 -14.42 -10.45 -20.60
C PRO A 345 -15.49 -10.15 -21.63
N ARG A 346 -16.73 -10.57 -21.36
CA ARG A 346 -17.88 -10.15 -22.16
C ARG A 346 -17.90 -8.62 -22.08
N GLN A 347 -17.53 -7.93 -23.16
CA GLN A 347 -17.54 -6.47 -23.19
C GLN A 347 -18.95 -6.01 -22.82
N LEU A 348 -19.11 -5.50 -21.60
CA LEU A 348 -20.21 -4.59 -21.31
C LEU A 348 -19.93 -3.39 -22.21
N ASP A 349 -20.86 -3.11 -23.13
CA ASP A 349 -20.77 -2.00 -24.07
C ASP A 349 -20.33 -0.72 -23.33
N GLN A 350 -19.06 -0.34 -23.49
CA GLN A 350 -18.48 0.90 -22.96
C GLN A 350 -19.04 2.15 -23.66
N THR A 351 -20.02 1.96 -24.55
CA THR A 351 -20.77 2.99 -25.26
C THR A 351 -22.05 3.42 -24.55
N ARG A 352 -22.40 2.82 -23.40
CA ARG A 352 -23.38 3.47 -22.51
C ARG A 352 -22.75 4.75 -21.98
N THR A 353 -23.23 5.88 -22.47
CA THR A 353 -23.10 7.16 -21.76
C THR A 353 -23.56 6.88 -20.33
N PRO A 354 -22.73 7.10 -19.29
CA PRO A 354 -23.17 6.91 -17.93
C PRO A 354 -24.42 7.75 -17.74
N VAL A 355 -25.52 7.11 -17.32
CA VAL A 355 -26.67 7.89 -16.84
C VAL A 355 -26.14 8.67 -15.65
N PRO A 356 -26.28 10.00 -15.60
CA PRO A 356 -25.87 10.80 -14.44
C PRO A 356 -26.49 10.20 -13.18
N LEU A 357 -25.69 10.01 -12.14
CA LEU A 357 -26.13 9.41 -10.87
C LEU A 357 -26.01 10.46 -9.78
N ASP A 358 -26.96 10.46 -8.85
CA ASP A 358 -26.87 11.24 -7.62
C ASP A 358 -26.23 10.38 -6.53
N ILE A 359 -24.99 10.70 -6.15
CA ILE A 359 -24.16 9.89 -5.25
C ILE A 359 -24.01 10.59 -3.90
N LEU A 360 -24.29 9.88 -2.81
CA LEU A 360 -23.99 10.33 -1.46
C LEU A 360 -22.60 9.82 -1.04
N VAL A 361 -21.75 10.72 -0.57
CA VAL A 361 -20.41 10.39 -0.06
C VAL A 361 -20.36 10.69 1.43
N ILE A 362 -19.88 9.74 2.25
CA ILE A 362 -19.76 9.88 3.69
C ILE A 362 -18.30 9.65 4.10
N ASP A 363 -17.57 10.72 4.38
CA ASP A 363 -16.16 10.66 4.82
C ASP A 363 -15.89 11.88 5.74
N ASP A 364 -15.24 11.67 6.89
CA ASP A 364 -15.00 12.76 7.86
C ASP A 364 -13.88 13.72 7.41
N ASP A 365 -13.07 13.28 6.45
CA ASP A 365 -12.01 14.04 5.80
C ASP A 365 -12.58 14.94 4.67
N VAL A 366 -12.38 16.25 4.84
CA VAL A 366 -12.81 17.28 3.88
C VAL A 366 -12.15 17.07 2.52
N MET A 367 -10.86 16.74 2.50
CA MET A 367 -10.10 16.58 1.25
C MET A 367 -10.57 15.34 0.49
N MET A 368 -10.96 14.28 1.20
CA MET A 368 -11.55 13.10 0.57
C MET A 368 -12.91 13.44 -0.04
N GLY A 369 -13.77 14.16 0.67
CA GLY A 369 -15.05 14.64 0.14
C GLY A 369 -14.91 15.47 -1.14
N GLU A 370 -13.94 16.38 -1.19
CA GLU A 370 -13.60 17.16 -2.39
C GLU A 370 -13.10 16.26 -3.53
N LEU A 371 -12.19 15.33 -3.24
CA LEU A 371 -11.66 14.38 -4.22
C LEU A 371 -12.77 13.55 -4.87
N TYR A 372 -13.68 12.99 -4.06
CA TYR A 372 -14.81 12.22 -4.58
C TYR A 372 -15.69 13.08 -5.49
N SER A 373 -15.98 14.31 -5.06
CA SER A 373 -16.82 15.26 -5.82
C SER A 373 -16.20 15.59 -7.18
N GLU A 374 -14.91 15.93 -7.22
CA GLU A 374 -14.19 16.25 -8.47
C GLU A 374 -14.11 15.04 -9.42
N VAL A 375 -13.74 13.87 -8.91
CA VAL A 375 -13.56 12.67 -9.74
C VAL A 375 -14.89 12.21 -10.35
N LEU A 376 -15.96 12.19 -9.55
CA LEU A 376 -17.28 11.74 -10.00
C LEU A 376 -17.96 12.77 -10.90
N ALA A 377 -17.73 14.08 -10.68
CA ALA A 377 -18.25 15.15 -11.54
C ALA A 377 -17.65 15.10 -12.95
N VAL A 378 -16.34 14.81 -13.07
CA VAL A 378 -15.68 14.60 -14.38
C VAL A 378 -16.31 13.43 -15.15
N SER A 379 -16.86 12.43 -14.45
CA SER A 379 -17.59 11.31 -15.03
C SER A 379 -19.09 11.56 -15.25
N GLY A 380 -19.58 12.77 -14.97
CA GLY A 380 -20.97 13.18 -15.20
C GLY A 380 -21.94 12.85 -14.07
N HIS A 381 -21.46 12.47 -12.88
CA HIS A 381 -22.28 12.22 -11.71
C HIS A 381 -22.39 13.45 -10.80
N SER A 382 -23.50 13.57 -10.08
CA SER A 382 -23.70 14.57 -9.03
C SER A 382 -23.30 13.98 -7.68
N VAL A 383 -22.66 14.77 -6.82
CA VAL A 383 -22.21 14.30 -5.50
C VAL A 383 -22.72 15.20 -4.39
N VAL A 384 -23.26 14.59 -3.34
CA VAL A 384 -23.49 15.24 -2.04
C VAL A 384 -22.51 14.63 -1.04
N SER A 385 -21.62 15.45 -0.47
CA SER A 385 -20.66 15.00 0.53
C SER A 385 -21.15 15.33 1.94
N CYS A 386 -21.10 14.33 2.82
CA CYS A 386 -21.44 14.39 4.23
C CYS A 386 -20.22 14.02 5.06
N ARG A 387 -20.00 14.76 6.16
CA ARG A 387 -18.83 14.59 7.02
C ARG A 387 -19.07 13.73 8.26
N SER A 388 -20.28 13.18 8.38
CA SER A 388 -20.72 12.44 9.55
C SER A 388 -21.92 11.57 9.18
N LEU A 389 -22.13 10.48 9.93
CA LEU A 389 -23.30 9.62 9.77
C LEU A 389 -24.60 10.38 10.08
N TRP A 390 -24.55 11.32 11.02
CA TRP A 390 -25.69 12.19 11.31
C TRP A 390 -26.11 13.03 10.09
N ALA A 391 -25.16 13.68 9.42
CA ALA A 391 -25.44 14.49 8.23
C ALA A 391 -25.95 13.63 7.07
N ALA A 392 -25.36 12.45 6.89
CA ALA A 392 -25.81 11.48 5.89
C ALA A 392 -27.25 11.00 6.15
N ARG A 393 -27.62 10.77 7.41
CA ARG A 393 -28.99 10.40 7.79
C ARG A 393 -30.00 11.48 7.40
N GLU A 394 -29.69 12.76 7.62
CA GLU A 394 -30.58 13.85 7.22
C GLU A 394 -30.64 14.03 5.70
N ALA A 395 -29.52 13.84 4.99
CA ALA A 395 -29.49 13.85 3.54
C ALA A 395 -30.37 12.72 2.95
N LEU A 396 -30.25 11.50 3.46
CA LEU A 396 -31.08 10.36 3.04
C LEU A 396 -32.58 10.55 3.33
N ARG A 397 -32.93 11.42 4.28
CA ARG A 397 -34.33 11.76 4.60
C ARG A 397 -34.92 12.81 3.65
N THR A 398 -34.07 13.64 3.05
CA THR A 398 -34.47 14.84 2.28
C THR A 398 -34.28 14.71 0.78
N GLN A 399 -33.35 13.85 0.35
CA GLN A 399 -33.02 13.61 -1.05
C GLN A 399 -32.91 12.10 -1.32
N ARG A 400 -33.15 11.71 -2.58
CA ARG A 400 -32.90 10.36 -3.08
C ARG A 400 -31.51 10.29 -3.72
N PHE A 401 -30.86 9.15 -3.54
CA PHE A 401 -29.55 8.87 -4.11
C PHE A 401 -29.59 7.57 -4.88
N ASP A 402 -28.77 7.50 -5.93
CA ASP A 402 -28.58 6.30 -6.72
C ASP A 402 -27.51 5.40 -6.13
N ALA A 403 -26.55 5.92 -5.37
CA ALA A 403 -25.49 5.16 -4.75
C ALA A 403 -24.94 5.87 -3.51
N VAL A 404 -24.36 5.10 -2.59
CA VAL A 404 -23.68 5.62 -1.41
C VAL A 404 -22.24 5.11 -1.36
N ILE A 405 -21.30 6.00 -1.09
CA ILE A 405 -19.90 5.70 -0.82
C ILE A 405 -19.63 6.12 0.63
N ALA A 406 -19.17 5.22 1.48
CA ALA A 406 -18.98 5.55 2.89
C ALA A 406 -17.66 5.00 3.44
N ASP A 407 -16.94 5.84 4.19
CA ASP A 407 -15.94 5.34 5.13
C ASP A 407 -16.66 4.51 6.19
N LEU A 408 -15.99 3.43 6.57
CA LEU A 408 -16.46 2.49 7.56
C LEU A 408 -16.36 3.04 8.99
N TYR A 409 -15.30 3.79 9.30
CA TYR A 409 -15.04 4.27 10.66
C TYR A 409 -15.30 5.76 10.76
N LEU A 410 -16.50 6.11 11.20
CA LEU A 410 -16.94 7.48 11.41
C LEU A 410 -17.21 7.68 12.90
N GLY A 411 -16.68 8.76 13.49
CA GLY A 411 -16.65 8.95 14.94
C GLY A 411 -18.00 9.19 15.63
N ASP A 412 -19.10 9.25 14.87
CA ASP A 412 -20.44 9.63 15.35
C ASP A 412 -21.49 8.50 15.27
N GLY A 413 -21.07 7.25 15.09
CA GLY A 413 -21.96 6.08 15.09
C GLY A 413 -21.38 4.88 14.35
N THR A 414 -22.24 3.97 13.89
CA THR A 414 -21.82 2.84 13.05
C THR A 414 -22.51 2.85 11.69
N LEU A 415 -21.73 2.62 10.62
CA LEU A 415 -22.25 2.53 9.26
C LEU A 415 -23.30 1.40 9.08
N PRO A 416 -23.15 0.20 9.68
CA PRO A 416 -24.15 -0.86 9.56
C PRO A 416 -25.53 -0.47 10.09
N GLU A 417 -25.60 0.31 11.18
CA GLU A 417 -26.87 0.80 11.74
C GLU A 417 -27.53 1.79 10.79
N LEU A 418 -26.78 2.79 10.30
CA LEU A 418 -27.28 3.73 9.29
C LEU A 418 -27.76 2.98 8.04
N TRP A 419 -27.03 1.97 7.60
CA TRP A 419 -27.39 1.23 6.39
C TRP A 419 -28.64 0.37 6.56
N ALA A 420 -28.84 -0.23 7.74
CA ALA A 420 -30.08 -0.94 8.04
C ALA A 420 -31.30 0.00 8.03
N GLU A 421 -31.16 1.21 8.58
CA GLU A 421 -32.20 2.24 8.53
C GLU A 421 -32.45 2.71 7.08
N ALA A 422 -31.39 3.00 6.34
CA ALA A 422 -31.47 3.46 4.96
C ALA A 422 -32.10 2.42 4.03
N ALA A 423 -31.72 1.15 4.14
CA ALA A 423 -32.27 0.05 3.33
C ALA A 423 -33.73 -0.26 3.69
N ALA A 424 -34.17 0.01 4.93
CA ALA A 424 -35.57 -0.10 5.31
C ALA A 424 -36.42 1.05 4.74
N ALA A 425 -35.87 2.27 4.69
CA ALA A 425 -36.55 3.45 4.16
C ALA A 425 -36.54 3.52 2.62
N HIS A 426 -35.45 3.08 1.99
CA HIS A 426 -35.18 3.11 0.55
C HIS A 426 -34.68 1.73 0.09
N PRO A 427 -35.59 0.78 -0.18
CA PRO A 427 -35.22 -0.59 -0.58
C PRO A 427 -34.32 -0.67 -1.81
N GLU A 428 -34.41 0.32 -2.72
CA GLU A 428 -33.58 0.45 -3.92
C GLU A 428 -32.09 0.68 -3.62
N LEU A 429 -31.77 1.23 -2.45
CA LEU A 429 -30.39 1.50 -2.05
C LEU A 429 -29.71 0.26 -1.48
N ARG A 430 -30.45 -0.79 -1.09
CA ARG A 430 -29.93 -1.93 -0.30
C ARG A 430 -28.61 -2.51 -0.80
N ASP A 431 -28.46 -2.62 -2.12
CA ASP A 431 -27.29 -3.21 -2.79
C ASP A 431 -26.37 -2.15 -3.43
N ARG A 432 -26.59 -0.87 -3.10
CA ARG A 432 -25.94 0.30 -3.71
C ARG A 432 -24.99 1.05 -2.75
N LEU A 433 -24.34 0.30 -1.85
CA LEU A 433 -23.30 0.82 -0.95
C LEU A 433 -21.92 0.33 -1.36
N ILE A 434 -21.00 1.29 -1.55
CA ILE A 434 -19.57 1.03 -1.66
C ILE A 434 -18.92 1.42 -0.33
N ILE A 435 -18.26 0.45 0.30
CA ILE A 435 -17.58 0.66 1.58
C ILE A 435 -16.11 0.97 1.32
N VAL A 436 -15.62 2.05 1.91
CA VAL A 436 -14.22 2.45 1.83
C VAL A 436 -13.56 2.16 3.17
N THR A 437 -12.45 1.42 3.20
CA THR A 437 -11.79 1.04 4.46
C THR A 437 -10.28 0.89 4.35
N GLY A 438 -9.54 1.37 5.35
CA GLY A 438 -8.08 1.19 5.48
C GLY A 438 -7.66 -0.04 6.29
N GLN A 439 -8.58 -0.69 7.01
CA GLN A 439 -8.27 -1.85 7.84
C GLN A 439 -9.38 -2.91 7.76
N ARG A 440 -9.08 -4.04 7.09
CA ARG A 440 -9.96 -5.22 7.07
C ARG A 440 -10.01 -5.95 8.42
N GLY A 441 -9.24 -5.49 9.41
CA GLY A 441 -8.91 -6.12 10.69
C GLY A 441 -10.09 -6.48 11.60
N ASP A 442 -11.13 -5.66 11.65
CA ASP A 442 -12.20 -5.79 12.64
C ASP A 442 -13.13 -6.98 12.35
N PRO A 443 -13.23 -7.98 13.26
CA PRO A 443 -14.13 -9.13 13.12
C PRO A 443 -15.61 -8.76 12.95
N ARG A 444 -16.10 -7.69 13.60
CA ARG A 444 -17.52 -7.29 13.52
C ARG A 444 -17.88 -6.77 12.13
N VAL A 445 -16.97 -6.02 11.54
CA VAL A 445 -17.09 -5.51 10.18
C VAL A 445 -16.95 -6.64 9.18
N ARG A 446 -15.99 -7.57 9.37
CA ARG A 446 -15.83 -8.74 8.49
C ARG A 446 -17.13 -9.52 8.36
N ASP A 447 -17.81 -9.80 9.45
CA ASP A 447 -19.04 -10.60 9.42
C ASP A 447 -20.15 -9.89 8.64
N TRP A 448 -20.29 -8.57 8.79
CA TRP A 448 -21.24 -7.78 8.02
C TRP A 448 -20.89 -7.74 6.52
N LEU A 449 -19.62 -7.50 6.19
CA LEU A 449 -19.11 -7.54 4.81
C LEU A 449 -19.32 -8.90 4.14
N SER A 450 -19.09 -9.99 4.89
CA SER A 450 -19.18 -11.37 4.38
C SER A 450 -20.63 -11.80 4.13
N ARG A 451 -21.59 -11.26 4.89
CA ARG A 451 -23.02 -11.60 4.78
C ARG A 451 -23.73 -10.82 3.67
N GLY A 452 -23.23 -9.63 3.31
CA GLY A 452 -23.92 -8.71 2.41
C GLY A 452 -23.43 -8.71 0.96
N ASN A 453 -22.31 -9.36 0.63
CA ASN A 453 -21.63 -9.25 -0.67
C ASN A 453 -21.49 -7.80 -1.17
N LEU A 454 -21.25 -6.86 -0.24
CA LEU A 454 -21.17 -5.44 -0.55
C LEU A 454 -19.81 -5.10 -1.18
N PRO A 455 -19.76 -4.24 -2.21
CA PRO A 455 -18.51 -3.78 -2.79
C PRO A 455 -17.63 -3.06 -1.77
N VAL A 456 -16.34 -3.43 -1.73
CA VAL A 456 -15.35 -2.82 -0.81
C VAL A 456 -14.18 -2.24 -1.60
N LEU A 457 -13.87 -0.97 -1.32
CA LEU A 457 -12.70 -0.26 -1.80
C LEU A 457 -11.69 -0.10 -0.64
N THR A 458 -10.46 -0.59 -0.84
CA THR A 458 -9.44 -0.57 0.22
C THR A 458 -8.58 0.68 0.09
N LYS A 459 -8.47 1.50 1.15
CA LYS A 459 -7.51 2.62 1.18
C LYS A 459 -6.08 2.04 1.31
N PRO A 460 -5.08 2.59 0.59
CA PRO A 460 -5.18 3.60 -0.48
C PRO A 460 -5.62 3.01 -1.84
N PHE A 461 -6.50 3.72 -2.57
CA PHE A 461 -7.09 3.31 -3.85
C PHE A 461 -6.85 4.32 -4.98
N THR A 462 -7.06 3.91 -6.23
CA THR A 462 -6.96 4.75 -7.44
C THR A 462 -8.32 5.28 -7.88
N THR A 463 -8.34 6.39 -8.62
CA THR A 463 -9.59 6.94 -9.20
C THR A 463 -10.24 5.98 -10.18
N THR A 464 -9.44 5.24 -10.96
CA THR A 464 -9.93 4.17 -11.85
C THR A 464 -10.65 3.07 -11.06
N ALA A 465 -10.09 2.64 -9.92
CA ALA A 465 -10.74 1.63 -9.08
C ALA A 465 -12.08 2.13 -8.51
N LEU A 466 -12.15 3.40 -8.11
CA LEU A 466 -13.40 4.03 -7.66
C LEU A 466 -14.47 4.02 -8.77
N LEU A 467 -14.13 4.52 -9.97
CA LEU A 467 -15.06 4.59 -11.10
C LEU A 467 -15.50 3.21 -11.59
N GLY A 468 -14.59 2.24 -11.56
CA GLY A 468 -14.91 0.84 -11.87
C GLY A 468 -15.98 0.28 -10.93
N ARG A 469 -15.86 0.52 -9.62
CA ARG A 469 -16.86 0.09 -8.64
C ARG A 469 -18.21 0.76 -8.81
N ILE A 470 -18.24 2.04 -9.17
CA ILE A 470 -19.49 2.74 -9.48
C ILE A 470 -20.17 2.14 -10.71
N THR A 471 -19.40 1.78 -11.73
CA THR A 471 -19.94 1.16 -12.96
C THR A 471 -20.51 -0.23 -12.68
N GLU A 472 -19.81 -1.04 -11.88
CA GLU A 472 -20.28 -2.37 -11.45
C GLU A 472 -21.56 -2.32 -10.61
N LEU A 473 -21.71 -1.29 -9.77
CA LEU A 473 -22.87 -1.12 -8.88
C LEU A 473 -24.17 -0.82 -9.63
N VAL A 474 -24.07 -0.23 -10.82
CA VAL A 474 -25.20 0.32 -11.60
C VAL A 474 -25.51 -0.54 -12.83
N SER A 475 -24.67 -1.55 -13.11
CA SER A 475 -24.87 -2.57 -14.14
C SER A 475 -25.77 -3.69 -13.64
#